data_AF-A0A519NFH8-F1
#
_entry.id   AF-A0A519NFH8-F1
#
_cell.length_a   1.000
_cell.length_b   1.000
_cell.length_c   1.000
_cell.angle_alpha   90.00
_cell.angle_beta   90.00
_cell.angle_gamma   90.00
#
_symmetry.space_group_name_H-M   'P 1'
#
loop_
_entity.id
_entity.type
_entity.pdbx_description
1 polymer ?
#
loop_
_entity_poly.entity_id
_entity_poly.type
_entity_poly.pdbx_seq_one_letter_code
_entity_poly.pdbx_strand_id
1 'polypeptide(L)'
;MKQTFYLFVALFTVSFAIAQEETDRDDFRWHYSIGAVVNPDFNINEKMLQAGVHRIPDVMPSIGLGWSATAKRMAVDFDFLVAGLNSKKNKGFNLLQAPIVLKVHYVAVDREKFSFSGGLT
;
A
#
# COMPACT_ATOMS: atom_id res chain seq x y z
N MET A 1 23.20 -17.79 9.68
CA MET A 1 22.10 -17.87 8.68
C MET A 1 20.92 -18.73 9.12
N LYS A 2 21.10 -19.84 9.84
CA LYS A 2 19.97 -20.69 10.26
C LYS A 2 19.08 -20.03 11.35
N GLN A 3 19.65 -19.26 12.27
CA GLN A 3 18.88 -18.59 13.35
C GLN A 3 17.95 -17.47 12.87
N THR A 4 18.33 -16.71 11.83
CA THR A 4 17.47 -15.67 11.25
C THR A 4 16.26 -16.25 10.50
N PHE A 5 16.40 -17.45 9.94
CA PHE A 5 15.30 -18.16 9.28
C PHE A 5 14.23 -18.61 10.28
N TYR A 6 14.64 -19.13 11.44
CA TYR A 6 13.70 -19.51 12.50
C TYR A 6 12.95 -18.30 13.09
N LEU A 7 13.58 -17.11 13.14
CA LEU A 7 12.91 -15.89 13.58
C LEU A 7 11.80 -15.46 12.60
N PHE A 8 12.06 -15.61 11.30
CA PHE A 8 11.06 -15.31 10.25
C PHE A 8 9.88 -16.30 10.27
N VAL A 9 10.14 -17.58 10.49
CA VAL A 9 9.08 -18.60 10.61
C VAL A 9 8.29 -18.46 11.91
N ALA A 10 8.92 -18.02 13.01
CA ALA A 10 8.25 -17.72 14.27
C ALA A 10 7.35 -16.47 14.18
N LEU A 11 7.74 -15.45 13.41
CA LEU A 11 6.91 -14.27 13.15
C LEU A 11 5.68 -14.58 12.27
N PHE A 12 5.73 -15.64 11.46
CA PHE A 12 4.64 -16.02 10.55
C PHE A 12 3.64 -17.05 11.14
N THR A 13 3.89 -17.61 12.32
CA THR A 13 3.09 -18.72 12.87
C THR A 13 2.12 -18.35 13.99
N VAL A 14 2.03 -17.06 14.38
CA VAL A 14 1.03 -16.57 15.36
C VAL A 14 -0.10 -15.81 14.66
N SER A 15 -0.66 -16.41 13.62
CA SER A 15 -1.95 -15.99 13.04
C SER A 15 -2.93 -17.14 13.17
N PHE A 16 -3.11 -17.62 14.39
CA PHE A 16 -4.20 -18.52 14.70
C PHE A 16 -5.51 -17.77 14.56
N ALA A 17 -6.26 -18.19 13.54
CA ALA A 17 -7.69 -18.04 13.33
C ALA A 17 -8.46 -17.75 14.63
N ILE A 18 -8.80 -16.47 14.82
CA ILE A 18 -9.98 -16.11 15.60
C ILE A 18 -11.13 -16.14 14.58
N ALA A 19 -11.84 -17.26 14.54
CA ALA A 19 -13.15 -17.32 13.93
C ALA A 19 -14.06 -16.41 14.76
N GLN A 20 -14.19 -15.16 14.33
CA GLN A 20 -15.02 -14.17 15.01
C GLN A 20 -16.45 -14.32 14.48
N GLU A 21 -17.33 -14.66 15.41
CA GLU A 21 -18.79 -14.60 15.37
C GLU A 21 -19.31 -13.56 14.35
N GLU A 22 -20.16 -14.00 13.41
CA GLU A 22 -20.88 -13.17 12.43
C GLU A 22 -21.79 -12.18 13.17
N THR A 23 -21.20 -11.09 13.63
CA THR A 23 -21.94 -9.86 13.88
C THR A 23 -21.86 -9.06 12.59
N ASP A 24 -22.98 -8.54 12.09
CA ASP A 24 -23.02 -7.47 11.08
C ASP A 24 -22.23 -6.27 11.64
N ARG A 25 -20.90 -6.33 11.57
CA ARG A 25 -20.01 -5.45 12.29
C ARG A 25 -19.51 -4.42 11.31
N ASP A 26 -19.99 -3.20 11.51
CA ASP A 26 -19.27 -2.02 11.10
C ASP A 26 -17.85 -2.13 11.69
N ASP A 27 -16.86 -2.35 10.83
CA ASP A 27 -15.46 -2.53 11.22
C ASP A 27 -14.65 -1.39 10.63
N PHE A 28 -13.89 -0.71 11.48
CA PHE A 28 -13.03 0.39 11.09
C PHE A 28 -11.62 0.12 11.62
N ARG A 29 -10.65 0.04 10.70
CA ARG A 29 -9.28 -0.35 11.03
C ARG A 29 -8.30 0.61 10.39
N TRP A 30 -7.29 1.01 11.16
CA TRP A 30 -6.11 1.68 10.64
C TRP A 30 -5.04 0.66 10.27
N HIS A 31 -4.31 0.92 9.20
CA HIS A 31 -3.17 0.10 8.80
C HIS A 31 -2.02 0.96 8.27
N TYR A 32 -0.84 0.37 8.33
CA TYR A 32 0.38 0.90 7.73
C TYR A 32 0.66 0.07 6.48
N SER A 33 1.03 0.75 5.39
CA SER A 33 1.41 0.09 4.14
C SER A 33 2.88 0.36 3.83
N ILE A 34 3.56 -0.67 3.32
CA ILE A 34 4.92 -0.56 2.78
C ILE A 34 4.86 -1.17 1.39
N GLY A 35 5.39 -0.47 0.41
CA GLY A 35 5.32 -0.89 -0.98
C GLY A 35 6.40 -0.24 -1.83
N ALA A 36 6.18 -0.31 -3.14
CA ALA A 36 6.98 0.40 -4.11
C ALA A 36 6.07 0.96 -5.21
N VAL A 37 6.35 2.19 -5.64
CA VAL A 37 5.71 2.78 -6.81
C VAL A 37 6.59 2.50 -8.02
N VAL A 38 6.02 1.80 -8.99
CA VAL A 38 6.66 1.51 -10.28
C VAL A 38 6.14 2.52 -11.29
N ASN A 39 7.05 3.29 -11.89
CA ASN A 39 6.75 4.31 -12.88
C ASN A 39 7.53 3.99 -14.17
N PRO A 40 7.03 3.05 -14.99
CA PRO A 40 7.63 2.80 -16.28
C PRO A 40 7.38 4.02 -17.17
N ASP A 41 8.46 4.67 -17.62
CA ASP A 41 8.45 5.82 -18.54
C ASP A 41 7.79 7.13 -18.04
N PHE A 42 8.42 7.78 -17.05
CA PHE A 42 8.25 9.23 -16.95
C PHE A 42 8.89 9.91 -18.16
N ASN A 43 8.10 10.42 -19.09
CA ASN A 43 8.53 11.38 -20.12
C ASN A 43 9.20 12.63 -19.47
N ILE A 44 8.93 12.88 -18.18
CA ILE A 44 9.65 13.84 -17.34
C ILE A 44 11.14 13.50 -17.17
N ASN A 45 11.54 12.23 -17.14
CA ASN A 45 12.94 11.84 -17.00
C ASN A 45 13.77 12.32 -18.20
N GLU A 46 13.23 12.25 -19.41
CA GLU A 46 13.90 12.81 -20.60
C GLU A 46 14.11 14.32 -20.46
N LYS A 47 13.09 15.05 -20.01
CA LYS A 47 13.17 16.50 -19.76
C LYS A 47 14.13 16.84 -18.62
N MET A 48 14.19 16.04 -17.56
CA MET A 48 15.12 16.23 -16.44
C MET A 48 16.57 15.99 -16.88
N LEU A 49 16.82 14.94 -17.67
CA LEU A 49 18.13 14.66 -18.23
C LEU A 49 18.58 15.77 -19.19
N GLN A 50 17.69 16.30 -20.02
CA GLN A 50 17.95 17.47 -20.87
C GLN A 50 18.27 18.74 -20.05
N ALA A 51 17.66 18.89 -18.88
CA ALA A 51 17.94 19.97 -17.93
C ALA A 51 19.19 19.71 -17.05
N GLY A 52 19.94 18.63 -17.28
CA GLY A 52 21.12 18.26 -16.51
C GLY A 52 20.83 17.73 -15.10
N VAL A 53 19.58 17.36 -14.82
CA VAL A 53 19.11 16.81 -13.55
C VAL A 53 19.05 15.28 -13.65
N HIS A 54 19.40 14.59 -12.56
CA HIS A 54 19.33 13.13 -12.53
C HIS A 54 17.90 12.63 -12.70
N ARG A 55 17.75 11.51 -13.44
CA ARG A 55 16.49 10.81 -13.62
C ARG A 55 15.89 10.38 -12.28
N ILE A 56 14.57 10.39 -12.21
CA ILE A 56 13.81 9.69 -11.18
C ILE A 56 13.93 8.18 -11.47
N PRO A 57 14.33 7.35 -10.49
CA PRO A 57 14.37 5.91 -10.65
C PRO A 57 12.97 5.34 -10.89
N ASP A 58 12.92 4.28 -11.70
CA ASP A 58 11.68 3.69 -12.19
C ASP A 58 10.89 2.99 -11.06
N VAL A 59 11.58 2.62 -9.98
CA VAL A 59 10.97 2.01 -8.79
C VAL A 59 11.41 2.82 -7.57
N MET A 60 10.44 3.29 -6.80
CA MET A 60 10.68 4.02 -5.56
C MET A 60 9.98 3.33 -4.39
N PRO A 61 10.63 3.19 -3.22
CA PRO A 61 9.96 2.69 -2.05
C PRO A 61 8.85 3.67 -1.64
N SER A 62 7.74 3.12 -1.17
CA SER A 62 6.63 3.88 -0.62
C SER A 62 6.25 3.37 0.75
N ILE A 63 5.90 4.29 1.63
CA ILE A 63 5.24 3.98 2.89
C ILE A 63 3.90 4.70 2.90
N GLY A 64 2.94 4.18 3.64
CA GLY A 64 1.63 4.78 3.69
C GLY A 64 0.88 4.48 4.96
N LEU A 65 -0.15 5.28 5.13
CA LEU A 65 -1.14 5.17 6.19
C LEU A 65 -2.49 5.08 5.52
N GLY A 66 -3.26 4.10 5.95
CA GLY A 66 -4.58 3.89 5.42
C GLY A 66 -5.57 3.50 6.49
N TRP A 67 -6.82 3.52 6.09
CA TRP A 67 -7.90 2.96 6.87
C TRP A 67 -8.84 2.18 5.97
N SER A 68 -9.44 1.15 6.55
CA SER A 68 -10.46 0.33 5.95
C SER A 68 -11.73 0.43 6.79
N ALA A 69 -12.85 0.69 6.13
CA ALA A 69 -14.18 0.68 6.75
C ALA A 69 -15.05 -0.35 6.03
N THR A 70 -15.64 -1.29 6.77
CA THR A 70 -16.60 -2.25 6.23
C THR A 70 -17.95 -2.00 6.87
N ALA A 71 -19.00 -1.91 6.07
CA ALA A 71 -20.38 -1.80 6.52
C ALA A 71 -21.26 -2.71 5.66
N LYS A 72 -21.87 -3.73 6.29
CA LYS A 72 -22.69 -4.75 5.63
C LYS A 72 -21.96 -5.40 4.43
N ARG A 73 -22.38 -5.08 3.21
CA ARG A 73 -21.85 -5.63 1.94
C ARG A 73 -20.87 -4.69 1.24
N MET A 74 -20.56 -3.55 1.85
CA MET A 74 -19.64 -2.56 1.29
C MET A 74 -18.39 -2.47 2.15
N ALA A 75 -17.22 -2.43 1.51
CA ALA A 75 -15.99 -2.03 2.15
C ALA A 75 -15.34 -0.88 1.38
N VAL A 76 -14.70 0.02 2.10
CA VAL A 76 -13.98 1.16 1.55
C VAL A 76 -12.58 1.14 2.14
N ASP A 77 -11.59 1.16 1.28
CA ASP A 77 -10.19 1.29 1.66
C ASP A 77 -9.67 2.64 1.16
N PHE A 78 -9.02 3.37 2.06
CA PHE A 78 -8.32 4.59 1.74
C PHE A 78 -6.86 4.43 2.14
N ASP A 79 -5.94 4.66 1.20
CA ASP A 79 -4.50 4.72 1.47
C ASP A 79 -3.94 6.07 1.03
N PHE A 80 -3.22 6.72 1.95
CA PHE A 80 -2.33 7.81 1.64
C PHE A 80 -0.90 7.28 1.60
N LEU A 81 -0.30 7.28 0.42
CA LEU A 81 1.04 6.78 0.19
C LEU A 81 2.01 7.96 0.03
N VAL A 82 3.25 7.75 0.44
CA VAL A 82 4.35 8.67 0.26
C VAL A 82 5.50 7.88 -0.35
N ALA A 83 5.93 8.29 -1.54
CA ALA A 83 7.09 7.75 -2.21
C ALA A 83 8.16 8.85 -2.37
N GLY A 84 9.39 8.51 -2.02
CA GLY A 84 10.49 9.44 -2.03
C GLY A 84 11.83 8.74 -2.01
N LEU A 85 12.88 9.52 -2.21
CA LEU A 85 14.24 9.02 -2.25
C LEU A 85 15.09 9.71 -1.21
N ASN A 86 15.94 8.91 -0.58
CA ASN A 86 16.94 9.43 0.31
C ASN A 86 18.08 10.01 -0.54
N SER A 87 18.28 11.32 -0.48
CA SER A 87 19.38 11.96 -1.19
C SER A 87 20.66 11.79 -0.37
N LYS A 88 21.69 11.18 -0.96
CA LYS A 88 23.02 11.14 -0.32
C LYS A 88 23.66 12.52 -0.19
N LYS A 89 23.22 13.50 -1.01
CA LYS A 89 23.83 14.83 -1.12
C LYS A 89 23.19 15.85 -0.16
N ASN A 90 21.87 15.79 -0.01
CA ASN A 90 21.13 16.53 1.01
C ASN A 90 20.63 15.49 2.00
N LYS A 91 21.18 15.43 3.21
CA LYS A 91 20.82 14.48 4.28
C LYS A 91 19.33 14.58 4.67
N GLY A 92 18.43 14.15 3.79
CA GLY A 92 17.01 14.43 3.83
C GLY A 92 16.24 13.56 2.84
N PHE A 93 14.98 13.31 3.20
CA PHE A 93 14.04 12.56 2.39
C PHE A 93 13.36 13.52 1.41
N ASN A 94 13.61 13.34 0.12
CA ASN A 94 12.91 14.12 -0.90
C ASN A 94 11.61 13.41 -1.24
N LEU A 95 10.48 14.01 -0.85
CA LEU A 95 9.14 13.59 -1.26
C LEU A 95 8.99 13.81 -2.77
N LEU A 96 8.68 12.77 -3.52
CA LEU A 96 8.54 12.83 -4.98
C LEU A 96 7.12 12.57 -5.44
N GLN A 97 6.39 11.70 -4.74
CA GLN A 97 4.99 11.41 -5.02
C GLN A 97 4.22 11.18 -3.72
N ALA A 98 2.96 11.58 -3.73
CA ALA A 98 2.01 11.31 -2.66
C ALA A 98 0.70 10.75 -3.24
N PRO A 99 0.69 9.49 -3.72
CA PRO A 99 -0.51 8.91 -4.29
C PRO A 99 -1.61 8.74 -3.23
N ILE A 100 -2.85 8.95 -3.64
CA ILE A 100 -4.04 8.68 -2.84
C ILE A 100 -4.78 7.55 -3.52
N VAL A 101 -4.97 6.44 -2.80
CA VAL A 101 -5.70 5.28 -3.30
C VAL A 101 -7.03 5.22 -2.57
N LEU A 102 -8.12 5.18 -3.32
CA LEU A 102 -9.45 4.94 -2.78
C LEU A 102 -10.04 3.73 -3.50
N LYS A 103 -10.37 2.68 -2.75
CA LYS A 103 -11.02 1.48 -3.28
C LYS A 103 -12.35 1.29 -2.60
N VAL A 104 -13.35 0.89 -3.39
CA VAL A 104 -14.66 0.51 -2.91
C VAL A 104 -14.91 -0.92 -3.37
N HIS A 105 -15.33 -1.75 -2.43
CA HIS A 105 -15.60 -3.16 -2.59
C HIS A 105 -17.08 -3.39 -2.31
N TYR A 106 -17.76 -4.12 -3.19
CA TYR A 106 -19.12 -4.59 -2.99
C TYR A 106 -19.15 -6.11 -3.04
N VAL A 107 -19.62 -6.73 -1.96
CA VAL A 107 -19.80 -8.19 -1.85
C VAL A 107 -21.20 -8.54 -2.33
N ALA A 108 -21.31 -9.09 -3.55
CA ALA A 108 -22.59 -9.27 -4.21
C ALA A 108 -23.40 -10.49 -3.72
N VAL A 109 -22.72 -11.50 -3.16
CA VAL A 109 -23.35 -12.75 -2.72
C VAL A 109 -22.87 -13.07 -1.31
N ASP A 110 -23.80 -13.28 -0.37
CA ASP A 110 -23.48 -13.77 0.97
C ASP A 110 -22.69 -15.09 0.82
N ARG A 111 -21.54 -15.16 1.50
CA ARG A 111 -20.46 -16.19 1.40
C ARG A 111 -19.31 -15.87 0.44
N GLU A 112 -18.86 -14.62 0.34
CA GLU A 112 -17.50 -14.23 -0.12
C GLU A 112 -17.05 -14.67 -1.53
N LYS A 113 -17.88 -15.39 -2.30
CA LYS A 113 -17.43 -16.02 -3.56
C LYS A 113 -17.20 -15.03 -4.69
N PHE A 114 -17.85 -13.87 -4.64
CA PHE A 114 -17.74 -12.84 -5.68
C PHE A 114 -17.84 -11.45 -5.06
N SER A 115 -16.78 -10.67 -5.23
CA SER A 115 -16.75 -9.24 -4.90
C SER A 115 -16.40 -8.43 -6.15
N PHE A 116 -17.06 -7.29 -6.28
CA PHE A 116 -16.72 -6.27 -7.26
C PHE A 116 -15.92 -5.20 -6.56
N SER A 117 -14.77 -4.87 -7.10
CA SER A 117 -13.87 -3.86 -6.53
C SER A 117 -13.54 -2.85 -7.60
N GLY A 118 -13.73 -1.58 -7.30
CA GLY A 118 -13.37 -0.46 -8.17
C GLY A 118 -12.66 0.60 -7.34
N GLY A 119 -11.74 1.34 -7.95
CA GLY A 119 -10.99 2.34 -7.22
C GLY A 119 -10.31 3.36 -8.10
N LEU A 120 -9.93 4.46 -7.46
CA LEU A 120 -9.09 5.51 -8.00
C LEU A 120 -7.70 5.37 -7.38
N THR A 121 -6.67 5.59 -8.19
CA THR A 121 -5.26 5.56 -7.80
C THR A 121 -4.55 6.73 -8.45
#